data_AF-A0A3D5NN53-F1
#
_entry.id   AF-A0A3D5NN53-F1
#
_cell.length_a   1.000
_cell.length_b   1.000
_cell.length_c   1.000
_cell.angle_alpha   90.00
_cell.angle_beta   90.00
_cell.angle_gamma   90.00
#
_symmetry.space_group_name_H-M   'P 1'
#
loop_
_entity.id
_entity.type
_entity.pdbx_description
1 polymer ?
#
loop_
_entity_poly.entity_id
_entity_poly.type
_entity_poly.pdbx_seq_one_letter_code
_entity_poly.pdbx_strand_id
1 'polypeptide(L)'
;TLGALVLGMGTEMTIMLMERYIEERRRGLSRDKAMKDAAGSIGTAILASGLTTVGGFSVLMLSDFVILKDFGFMTVVNISLALASTFILLPVILYLSDRFLLSRKEKESLASQSEKEELLTA
;
A
#
# COMPACT_ATOMS: atom_id res chain seq x y z
N THR A 1 19.42 7.24 3.62
CA THR A 1 18.73 6.68 4.81
C THR A 1 17.25 7.02 4.84
N LEU A 2 16.83 8.28 4.62
CA LEU A 2 15.41 8.67 4.51
C LEU A 2 14.61 7.91 3.44
N GLY A 3 15.21 7.65 2.28
CA GLY A 3 14.52 6.98 1.17
C GLY A 3 13.96 5.60 1.53
N ALA A 4 14.66 4.81 2.35
CA ALA A 4 14.16 3.49 2.77
C ALA A 4 12.91 3.61 3.65
N LEU A 5 12.84 4.61 4.52
CA LEU A 5 11.66 4.88 5.36
C LEU A 5 10.48 5.29 4.48
N VAL A 6 10.68 6.21 3.54
CA VAL A 6 9.63 6.65 2.62
C VAL A 6 9.12 5.50 1.77
N LEU A 7 10.01 4.66 1.24
CA LEU A 7 9.61 3.47 0.48
C LEU A 7 8.85 2.48 1.35
N GLY A 8 9.30 2.21 2.58
CA GLY A 8 8.60 1.31 3.51
C GLY A 8 7.18 1.79 3.80
N MET A 9 7.03 3.03 4.26
CA MET A 9 5.72 3.59 4.62
C MET A 9 4.78 3.71 3.41
N GLY A 10 5.32 4.14 2.26
CA GLY A 10 4.52 4.30 1.06
C GLY A 10 4.08 2.97 0.46
N THR A 11 4.95 1.96 0.46
CA THR A 11 4.60 0.63 -0.04
C THR A 11 3.58 -0.07 0.85
N GLU A 12 3.64 0.10 2.17
CA GLU A 12 2.67 -0.49 3.10
C GLU A 12 1.22 -0.13 2.74
N MET A 13 0.90 1.17 2.67
CA MET A 13 -0.45 1.64 2.35
C MET A 13 -0.89 1.26 0.94
N THR A 14 0.05 1.34 -0.01
CA THR A 14 -0.17 0.99 -1.42
C THR A 14 -0.50 -0.50 -1.57
N ILE A 15 0.27 -1.36 -0.90
CA ILE A 15 0.11 -2.81 -0.95
C ILE A 15 -1.23 -3.19 -0.33
N MET A 16 -1.60 -2.63 0.83
CA MET A 16 -2.90 -2.91 1.45
C MET A 16 -4.06 -2.66 0.47
N LEU A 17 -4.11 -1.47 -0.15
CA LEU A 17 -5.19 -1.14 -1.10
C LEU A 17 -5.14 -2.01 -2.37
N MET A 18 -3.94 -2.24 -2.91
CA MET A 18 -3.73 -3.07 -4.09
C MET A 18 -4.16 -4.52 -3.84
N GLU A 19 -3.77 -5.11 -2.71
CA GLU A 19 -4.12 -6.48 -2.34
C GLU A 19 -5.63 -6.65 -2.27
N ARG A 20 -6.32 -5.71 -1.61
CA ARG A 20 -7.77 -5.76 -1.52
C ARG A 20 -8.44 -5.58 -2.87
N TYR A 21 -7.93 -4.67 -3.70
CA TYR A 21 -8.40 -4.52 -5.08
C TYR A 21 -8.25 -5.83 -5.86
N ILE A 22 -7.08 -6.48 -5.80
CA ILE A 22 -6.84 -7.74 -6.50
C ILE A 22 -7.74 -8.86 -5.95
N GLU A 23 -7.99 -8.90 -4.65
CA GLU A 23 -8.93 -9.84 -4.03
C GLU A 23 -10.33 -9.68 -4.62
N GLU A 24 -10.86 -8.45 -4.68
CA GLU A 24 -12.17 -8.16 -5.25
C GLU A 24 -12.21 -8.47 -6.77
N ARG A 25 -11.10 -8.22 -7.50
CA ARG A 25 -11.00 -8.59 -8.91
C ARG A 25 -10.98 -10.09 -9.17
N ARG A 26 -10.37 -10.86 -8.29
CA ARG A 26 -10.40 -12.34 -8.34
C ARG A 26 -11.78 -12.91 -8.06
N ARG A 27 -12.63 -12.19 -7.31
CA ARG A 27 -14.04 -12.53 -7.11
C ARG A 27 -14.91 -12.23 -8.35
N GLY A 28 -14.33 -11.74 -9.44
CA GLY A 28 -15.03 -11.47 -10.69
C GLY A 28 -15.69 -10.08 -10.77
N LEU A 29 -15.40 -9.18 -9.83
CA LEU A 29 -15.92 -7.81 -9.88
C LEU A 29 -15.29 -7.01 -11.03
N SER A 30 -16.06 -6.08 -11.58
CA SER A 30 -15.56 -5.11 -12.57
C SER A 30 -14.56 -4.15 -11.93
N ARG A 31 -13.70 -3.50 -12.74
CA ARG A 31 -12.66 -2.57 -12.27
C ARG A 31 -13.20 -1.53 -11.29
N ASP A 32 -14.34 -0.92 -11.66
CA ASP A 32 -14.95 0.16 -10.89
C ASP A 32 -15.56 -0.33 -9.57
N LYS A 33 -16.23 -1.50 -9.60
CA LYS A 33 -16.80 -2.09 -8.39
C LYS A 33 -15.72 -2.55 -7.43
N ALA A 34 -14.70 -3.25 -7.93
CA ALA A 34 -13.59 -3.70 -7.11
C ALA A 34 -12.83 -2.54 -6.46
N MET A 35 -12.64 -1.42 -7.17
CA MET A 35 -12.02 -0.23 -6.58
C MET A 35 -12.90 0.39 -5.49
N LYS A 36 -14.21 0.53 -5.73
CA LYS A 36 -15.15 1.05 -4.74
C LYS A 36 -15.21 0.18 -3.49
N ASP A 37 -15.28 -1.14 -3.66
CA ASP A 37 -15.38 -2.09 -2.54
C ASP A 37 -14.05 -2.16 -1.78
N ALA A 38 -12.91 -2.13 -2.46
CA ALA A 38 -11.59 -2.08 -1.82
C ALA A 38 -11.41 -0.79 -1.00
N ALA A 39 -11.67 0.37 -1.60
CA ALA A 39 -11.58 1.65 -0.90
C ALA A 39 -12.60 1.76 0.25
N GLY A 40 -13.81 1.23 0.07
CA GLY A 40 -14.87 1.25 1.09
C GLY A 40 -14.60 0.31 2.27
N SER A 41 -13.94 -0.82 2.03
CA SER A 41 -13.67 -1.82 3.07
C SER A 41 -12.44 -1.50 3.91
N ILE A 42 -11.33 -1.09 3.30
CA ILE A 42 -10.06 -0.88 4.01
C ILE A 42 -9.53 0.56 3.92
N GLY A 43 -10.15 1.44 3.13
CA GLY A 43 -9.68 2.82 2.98
C GLY A 43 -9.70 3.60 4.30
N THR A 44 -10.71 3.40 5.14
CA THR A 44 -10.75 4.02 6.49
C THR A 44 -9.62 3.51 7.38
N ALA A 45 -9.28 2.23 7.31
CA ALA A 45 -8.15 1.66 8.04
C ALA A 45 -6.81 2.23 7.57
N ILE A 46 -6.62 2.37 6.25
CA ILE A 46 -5.43 3.00 5.65
C ILE A 46 -5.32 4.46 6.10
N LEU A 47 -6.41 5.22 6.06
CA LEU A 47 -6.43 6.62 6.51
C LEU A 47 -6.09 6.74 8.00
N ALA A 48 -6.69 5.90 8.84
CA ALA A 48 -6.42 5.88 10.28
C ALA A 48 -4.95 5.55 10.57
N SER A 49 -4.39 4.55 9.87
CA SER A 49 -2.97 4.20 9.98
C SER A 49 -2.08 5.38 9.57
N GLY A 50 -2.28 5.92 8.36
CA GLY A 50 -1.48 7.04 7.84
C GLY A 50 -1.55 8.30 8.71
N LEU A 51 -2.73 8.65 9.21
CA LEU A 51 -2.92 9.79 10.13
C LEU A 51 -2.22 9.56 11.47
N THR A 52 -2.28 8.33 12.01
CA THR A 52 -1.59 7.97 13.25
C THR A 52 -0.07 8.09 13.06
N THR A 53 0.45 7.64 11.93
CA THR A 53 1.87 7.78 11.59
C THR A 53 2.26 9.26 11.47
N VAL A 54 1.49 10.07 10.74
CA VAL A 54 1.73 11.52 10.63
C VAL A 54 1.75 12.16 12.01
N GLY A 55 0.78 11.85 12.87
CA GLY A 55 0.73 12.33 14.25
C GLY A 55 1.97 11.92 15.05
N GLY A 56 2.39 10.66 14.96
CA GLY A 56 3.57 10.14 15.64
C GLY A 56 4.87 10.85 15.24
N PHE A 57 5.10 11.06 13.95
CA PHE A 57 6.28 11.78 13.47
C PHE A 57 6.19 13.29 13.69
N SER A 58 4.99 13.86 13.79
CA SER A 58 4.82 15.29 14.09
C SER A 58 5.38 15.66 15.46
N VAL A 59 5.42 14.74 16.43
CA VAL A 59 6.01 14.98 17.75
C VAL A 59 7.50 15.32 17.66
N LEU A 60 8.23 14.80 16.65
CA LEU A 60 9.65 15.11 16.45
C LEU A 60 9.88 16.59 16.14
N MET A 61 8.88 17.27 15.57
CA MET A 61 8.95 18.71 15.29
C MET A 61 8.98 19.56 16.57
N LEU A 62 8.54 19.00 17.70
CA LEU A 62 8.62 19.66 19.01
C LEU A 62 10.00 19.55 19.66
N SER A 63 10.95 18.84 19.03
CA SER A 63 12.30 18.68 19.55
C SER A 63 13.12 19.99 19.46
N ASP A 64 13.96 20.21 20.47
CA ASP A 64 14.98 21.27 20.49
C ASP A 64 16.17 20.95 19.57
N PHE A 65 16.36 19.68 19.21
CA PHE A 65 17.40 19.28 18.27
C PHE A 65 16.95 19.52 16.83
N VAL A 66 17.60 20.47 16.15
CA VAL A 66 17.30 20.86 14.76
C VAL A 66 17.25 19.65 13.81
N ILE A 67 18.17 18.70 13.96
CA ILE A 67 18.21 17.47 13.15
C ILE A 67 16.90 16.66 13.26
N LEU A 68 16.34 16.54 14.47
CA LEU A 68 15.09 15.80 14.71
C LEU A 68 13.90 16.56 14.16
N LYS A 69 13.90 17.90 14.26
CA LYS A 69 12.86 18.76 13.72
C LYS A 69 12.78 18.67 12.19
N ASP A 70 13.92 18.78 11.51
CA ASP A 70 14.00 18.66 10.05
C ASP A 70 13.60 17.26 9.57
N PHE A 71 14.05 16.22 10.29
CA PHE A 71 13.67 14.85 10.03
C PHE A 71 12.16 14.62 10.19
N GLY A 72 11.56 15.14 11.27
CA GLY A 72 10.13 15.06 11.53
C GLY A 72 9.31 15.73 10.44
N PHE A 73 9.68 16.96 10.06
CA PHE A 73 9.01 17.71 9.01
C PHE A 73 9.07 16.99 7.66
N MET A 74 10.26 16.56 7.22
CA MET A 74 10.43 15.80 5.97
C MET A 74 9.60 14.51 5.98
N THR A 75 9.58 13.80 7.11
CA THR A 75 8.87 12.52 7.21
C THR A 75 7.35 12.72 7.15
N VAL A 76 6.82 13.72 7.86
CA VAL A 76 5.39 14.07 7.81
C VAL A 76 4.93 14.43 6.39
N VAL A 77 5.71 15.22 5.67
CA VAL A 77 5.43 15.58 4.27
C VAL A 77 5.43 14.32 3.39
N ASN A 78 6.43 13.45 3.53
CA ASN A 78 6.54 12.23 2.73
C ASN A 78 5.39 11.25 2.99
N ILE A 79 5.03 11.00 4.25
CA ILE A 79 3.93 10.08 4.60
C ILE A 79 2.61 10.64 4.09
N SER A 80 2.38 11.95 4.24
CA SER A 80 1.16 12.61 3.76
C SER A 80 1.04 12.50 2.24
N LEU A 81 2.15 12.69 1.52
CA LEU A 81 2.19 12.52 0.06
C LEU A 81 1.98 11.05 -0.35
N ALA A 82 2.55 10.09 0.38
CA ALA A 82 2.37 8.67 0.13
C ALA A 82 0.92 8.21 0.36
N LEU A 83 0.29 8.72 1.42
CA LEU A 83 -1.13 8.47 1.71
C LEU A 83 -2.02 9.03 0.60
N ALA A 84 -1.78 10.28 0.17
CA ALA A 84 -2.50 10.88 -0.96
C ALA A 84 -2.27 10.08 -2.26
N SER A 85 -1.03 9.69 -2.54
CA SER A 85 -0.67 8.85 -3.69
C SER A 85 -1.42 7.51 -3.71
N THR A 86 -1.60 6.89 -2.54
CA THR A 86 -2.35 5.64 -2.39
C THR A 86 -3.81 5.77 -2.83
N PHE A 87 -4.46 6.91 -2.59
CA PHE A 87 -5.85 7.11 -3.00
C PHE A 87 -6.02 7.78 -4.37
N ILE A 88 -4.98 8.38 -4.92
CA ILE A 88 -5.05 9.13 -6.19
C ILE A 88 -4.30 8.40 -7.30
N LEU A 89 -3.00 8.15 -7.12
CA LEU A 89 -2.15 7.57 -8.16
C LEU A 89 -2.36 6.07 -8.30
N LEU A 90 -2.47 5.35 -7.18
CA LEU A 90 -2.64 3.90 -7.22
C LEU A 90 -3.91 3.46 -7.99
N PRO A 91 -5.11 4.05 -7.79
CA PRO A 91 -6.28 3.67 -8.58
C PRO A 91 -6.09 3.85 -10.09
N VAL A 92 -5.42 4.93 -10.50
CA VAL A 92 -5.11 5.18 -11.92
C VAL A 92 -4.16 4.12 -12.46
N ILE A 93 -3.11 3.80 -11.71
CA ILE A 93 -2.14 2.77 -12.09
C ILE A 93 -2.82 1.40 -12.17
N LEU A 94 -3.64 1.04 -11.19
CA LEU A 94 -4.39 -0.22 -11.17
C LEU A 94 -5.36 -0.33 -12.34
N TYR A 95 -6.03 0.76 -12.71
CA TYR A 95 -6.92 0.79 -13.86
C TYR A 95 -6.18 0.51 -15.18
N LEU A 96 -5.00 1.10 -15.37
CA LEU A 96 -4.17 0.92 -16.56
C LEU A 96 -3.48 -0.45 -16.61
N SER A 97 -2.98 -0.93 -15.48
CA SER A 97 -2.18 -2.16 -15.36
C SER A 97 -2.99 -3.41 -15.03
N ASP A 98 -4.31 -3.27 -14.88
CA ASP A 98 -5.23 -4.31 -14.47
C ASP A 98 -4.99 -5.70 -15.09
N ARG A 99 -4.95 -5.76 -16.43
CA ARG A 99 -4.79 -7.04 -17.16
C ARG A 99 -3.47 -7.73 -16.81
N PHE A 100 -2.41 -6.95 -16.60
CA PHE A 100 -1.09 -7.47 -16.27
C PHE A 100 -1.02 -7.95 -14.81
N LEU A 101 -1.69 -7.25 -13.90
CA LEU A 101 -1.71 -7.59 -12.48
C LEU A 101 -2.36 -8.95 -12.23
N LEU A 102 -3.51 -9.21 -12.87
CA LEU A 102 -4.23 -10.47 -12.69
C LEU A 102 -3.42 -11.67 -13.23
N SER A 103 -2.86 -11.55 -14.44
CA SER A 103 -2.02 -12.61 -15.01
C SER A 103 -0.75 -12.88 -14.19
N ARG A 104 -0.17 -11.88 -13.54
CA ARG A 104 1.03 -12.07 -12.71
C ARG A 104 0.70 -12.77 -11.40
N LYS A 105 -0.33 -12.31 -10.68
CA LYS A 105 -0.75 -12.89 -9.40
C LYS A 105 -1.26 -14.33 -9.56
N GLU A 106 -1.84 -14.67 -10.72
CA GLU A 106 -2.26 -16.04 -11.06
C GLU A 106 -1.06 -16.98 -11.27
N LYS A 107 -0.01 -16.52 -11.97
CA LYS A 107 1.26 -17.25 -12.09
C LYS A 107 1.94 -17.44 -10.73
N GLU A 108 1.94 -16.41 -9.89
CA GLU A 108 2.50 -16.49 -8.52
C GLU A 108 1.73 -17.50 -7.66
N SER A 109 0.39 -17.58 -7.75
CA SER A 109 -0.37 -18.59 -6.99
C SER A 109 -0.11 -20.01 -7.47
N LEU A 110 0.00 -20.22 -8.78
CA LEU A 110 0.29 -21.53 -9.36
C LEU A 110 1.70 -22.02 -9.01
N ALA A 111 2.69 -21.13 -9.05
CA ALA A 111 4.04 -21.44 -8.59
C ALA A 111 4.07 -21.84 -7.10
N SER A 112 3.36 -21.08 -6.25
CA SER A 112 3.26 -21.39 -4.82
C SER A 112 2.49 -22.68 -4.48
N GLN A 113 1.63 -23.15 -5.38
CA GLN A 113 0.93 -24.44 -5.26
C GLN A 113 1.83 -25.60 -5.70
N SER A 114 2.53 -25.45 -6.83
CA SER A 114 3.49 -26.44 -7.32
C SER A 114 4.60 -26.72 -6.31
N GLU A 115 5.15 -25.67 -5.68
CA GLU A 115 6.22 -25.79 -4.68
C GLU A 115 5.73 -26.49 -3.39
N LYS A 116 4.47 -26.27 -3.00
CA LYS A 116 3.85 -26.99 -1.87
C LYS A 116 3.57 -28.45 -2.19
N GLU A 117 3.16 -28.77 -3.41
CA GLU A 117 2.92 -30.16 -3.84
C GLU A 117 4.24 -30.96 -3.89
N GLU A 118 5.34 -30.38 -4.38
CA GLU A 118 6.67 -31.01 -4.34
C GLU A 118 7.16 -31.28 -2.91
N LEU A 119 6.96 -30.33 -1.99
CA LEU A 119 7.33 -30.50 -0.57
C LEU A 119 6.49 -31.55 0.18
N LEU A 120 5.28 -31.83 -0.30
CA LEU A 120 4.40 -32.87 0.26
C LEU A 120 4.66 -34.26 -0.34
N THR A 121 5.36 -34.34 -1.48
CA THR A 121 5.68 -35.61 -2.17
C THR A 121 7.15 -36.05 -2.03
N ALA A 122 8.04 -35.17 -1.55
CA ALA A 122 9.43 -35.48 -1.17
C ALA A 122 9.55 -35.97 0.28
#